data_AF-A0A800D7I5-F1
#
_entry.id   AF-A0A800D7I5-F1
#
_cell.length_a   1.000
_cell.length_b   1.000
_cell.length_c   1.000
_cell.angle_alpha   90.00
_cell.angle_beta   90.00
_cell.angle_gamma   90.00
#
_symmetry.space_group_name_H-M   'P 1'
#
loop_
_entity.id
_entity.type
_entity.pdbx_description
1 polymer ?
#
loop_
_entity_poly.entity_id
_entity_poly.type
_entity_poly.pdbx_seq_one_letter_code
_entity_poly.pdbx_strand_id
1 'polypeptide(L)'
;MGPHLQLSGPQECPPADPGPGLLGHHPALRHALRAGVLAGRPGRGDRQQLDPRRLVIMRELIQICRGGLLLEDDAFYRLKGSADVFVRGLLIIVVVSLIVGLVTSAIGFVREVTGPPPEVAIQGVKQNIRQGLQMAESFGAPIDPEVREAIETSMDAGFRIGARVAEVVEETMPLPAPIGNLFEAVGKFVSYPFGWISTWMFYGLLVLVFAKLMGGRATIQQMLGTTSLVAVPHLLDLFAFIPCLGSLLGLVAFLWGLVIYVKGTAVANEFGLGKAVLAVLLPIIIVFLLVMALILIVVVMVTTGGR
;
A
#
# COMPACT_ATOMS: atom_id res chain seq x y z
N MET A 1 41.32 1.14 29.74
CA MET A 1 41.35 0.77 31.17
C MET A 1 41.03 2.01 31.98
N GLY A 2 39.84 2.05 32.56
CA GLY A 2 39.29 3.14 33.39
C GLY A 2 37.93 2.67 33.92
N PRO A 3 37.58 2.94 35.19
CA PRO A 3 36.89 1.97 36.03
C PRO A 3 35.36 2.00 35.94
N HIS A 4 34.81 0.84 36.27
CA HIS A 4 33.41 0.52 36.45
C HIS A 4 32.72 1.43 37.48
N LEU A 5 31.58 2.00 37.09
CA LEU A 5 30.56 2.51 38.01
C LEU A 5 29.33 1.60 37.90
N GLN A 6 29.27 0.60 38.77
CA GLN A 6 28.04 -0.15 39.07
C GLN A 6 27.17 0.72 39.98
N LEU A 7 26.02 1.15 39.47
CA LEU A 7 24.94 1.72 40.29
C LEU A 7 23.89 0.65 40.49
N SER A 8 23.92 0.06 41.68
CA SER A 8 22.86 -0.81 42.21
C SER A 8 21.62 0.02 42.51
N GLY A 9 20.52 -0.28 41.81
CA GLY A 9 19.17 0.24 42.07
C GLY A 9 18.27 -0.83 42.72
N PRO A 10 17.17 -0.41 43.35
CA PRO A 10 16.56 -1.08 44.50
C PRO A 10 15.81 -2.39 44.18
N GLN A 11 16.00 -3.39 45.05
CA GLN A 11 15.11 -4.54 45.20
C GLN A 11 13.74 -4.06 45.72
N GLU A 12 12.69 -4.20 44.91
CA GLU A 12 11.32 -4.03 45.36
C GLU A 12 10.50 -5.33 45.17
N CYS A 13 9.94 -5.73 46.31
CA CYS A 13 8.96 -6.75 46.70
C CYS A 13 8.36 -7.74 45.67
N PRO A 14 8.26 -9.04 46.04
CA PRO A 14 7.39 -9.99 45.34
C PRO A 14 5.90 -9.71 45.63
N PRO A 15 5.00 -9.95 44.67
CA PRO A 15 3.56 -9.83 44.87
C PRO A 15 3.04 -10.91 45.81
N ALA A 16 2.16 -10.49 46.72
CA ALA A 16 1.45 -11.34 47.67
C ALA A 16 0.54 -12.35 46.94
N ASP A 17 0.67 -13.61 47.37
CA ASP A 17 -0.11 -14.75 46.93
C ASP A 17 -1.55 -14.67 47.48
N PRO A 18 -2.60 -14.57 46.63
CA PRO A 18 -3.98 -14.65 47.09
C PRO A 18 -4.30 -16.10 47.43
N GLY A 19 -4.39 -16.39 48.73
CA GLY A 19 -4.69 -17.71 49.26
C GLY A 19 -5.98 -18.34 48.70
N PRO A 20 -6.10 -19.68 48.79
CA PRO A 20 -7.21 -20.45 48.25
C PRO A 20 -8.48 -20.23 49.08
N GLY A 21 -9.22 -19.17 48.75
CA GLY A 21 -10.52 -18.86 49.30
C GLY A 21 -11.60 -19.77 48.73
N LEU A 22 -11.96 -20.78 49.51
CA LEU A 22 -13.27 -21.44 49.60
C LEU A 22 -14.37 -20.86 48.68
N LEU A 23 -14.62 -21.53 47.55
CA LEU A 23 -15.95 -21.53 46.95
C LEU A 23 -16.39 -22.99 46.81
N GLY A 24 -17.29 -23.34 47.73
CA GLY A 24 -17.83 -24.67 47.93
C GLY A 24 -18.46 -25.26 46.66
N HIS A 25 -18.14 -26.52 46.45
CA HIS A 25 -18.85 -27.44 45.57
C HIS A 25 -20.31 -27.59 46.02
N HIS A 26 -21.25 -26.94 45.32
CA HIS A 26 -22.68 -27.27 45.40
C HIS A 26 -23.15 -27.93 44.08
N PRO A 27 -23.17 -29.28 44.00
CA PRO A 27 -23.62 -29.99 42.80
C PRO A 27 -25.14 -29.94 42.55
N ALA A 28 -25.93 -29.47 43.53
CA ALA A 28 -27.40 -29.46 43.44
C ALA A 28 -27.99 -28.28 42.62
N LEU A 29 -27.24 -27.20 42.38
CA LEU A 29 -27.76 -26.02 41.67
C LEU A 29 -27.61 -26.09 40.13
N ARG A 30 -26.95 -27.13 39.59
CA ARG A 30 -26.73 -27.28 38.14
C ARG A 30 -27.91 -27.92 37.39
N HIS A 31 -28.83 -28.58 38.09
CA HIS A 31 -29.95 -29.27 37.45
C HIS A 31 -31.24 -28.44 37.36
N ALA A 32 -31.46 -27.49 38.27
CA ALA A 32 -32.68 -26.67 38.27
C ALA A 32 -32.71 -25.58 37.17
N LEU A 33 -31.56 -25.17 36.64
CA LEU A 33 -31.47 -24.19 35.54
C LEU A 33 -31.54 -24.82 34.14
N ARG A 34 -31.65 -26.15 34.02
CA ARG A 34 -31.68 -26.87 32.73
C ARG A 34 -33.09 -27.20 32.20
N ALA A 35 -34.15 -27.01 32.98
CA ALA A 35 -35.48 -27.53 32.63
C ALA A 35 -36.55 -26.47 32.27
N GLY A 36 -36.24 -25.18 32.34
CA GLY A 36 -37.26 -24.11 32.34
C GLY A 36 -37.33 -23.17 31.14
N VAL A 37 -36.70 -23.47 29.99
CA VAL A 37 -36.70 -22.54 28.83
C VAL A 37 -36.92 -23.29 27.51
N LEU A 38 -38.06 -23.95 27.38
CA LEU A 38 -38.57 -24.54 26.12
C LEU A 38 -39.99 -24.05 25.78
N ALA A 39 -40.31 -22.79 26.09
CA ALA A 39 -41.58 -22.19 25.68
C ALA A 39 -41.32 -21.10 24.62
N GLY A 40 -41.92 -21.34 23.45
CA GLY A 40 -41.69 -20.68 22.17
C GLY A 40 -41.58 -19.16 22.19
N ARG A 41 -40.62 -18.65 21.42
CA ARG A 41 -40.63 -17.27 20.94
C ARG A 41 -41.03 -17.25 19.46
N PRO A 42 -42.08 -16.49 19.10
CA PRO A 42 -42.52 -16.32 17.73
C PRO A 42 -41.51 -15.50 16.93
N GLY A 43 -41.46 -15.77 15.62
CA GLY A 43 -40.52 -15.22 14.63
C GLY A 43 -40.23 -13.74 14.82
N ARG A 44 -39.04 -13.47 15.37
CA ARG A 44 -38.46 -12.14 15.50
C ARG A 44 -37.52 -12.01 14.32
N GLY A 45 -37.95 -11.29 13.29
CA GLY A 45 -37.16 -11.04 12.10
C GLY A 45 -35.73 -10.67 12.46
N ASP A 46 -34.79 -11.33 11.78
CA ASP A 46 -33.34 -11.19 11.88
C ASP A 46 -32.92 -9.73 11.62
N ARG A 47 -33.16 -8.86 12.60
CA ARG A 47 -32.41 -7.62 12.72
C ARG A 47 -30.98 -8.08 13.01
N GLN A 48 -30.13 -7.99 12.00
CA GLN A 48 -28.67 -8.04 12.11
C GLN A 48 -28.25 -7.27 13.37
N GLN A 49 -28.10 -7.99 14.48
CA GLN A 49 -27.58 -7.46 15.71
C GLN A 49 -26.08 -7.30 15.45
N LEU A 50 -25.71 -6.15 14.90
CA LEU A 50 -24.33 -5.82 14.60
C LEU A 50 -23.52 -6.07 15.88
N ASP A 51 -22.66 -7.08 15.85
CA ASP A 51 -21.87 -7.51 16.99
C ASP A 51 -21.11 -6.30 17.55
N PRO A 52 -21.30 -5.91 18.83
CA PRO A 52 -20.63 -4.75 19.43
C PRO A 52 -19.11 -4.79 19.27
N ARG A 53 -18.52 -5.98 19.11
CA ARG A 53 -17.09 -6.16 18.79
C ARG A 53 -16.68 -5.48 17.48
N ARG A 54 -17.53 -5.50 16.45
CA ARG A 54 -17.23 -4.88 15.14
C ARG A 54 -17.12 -3.36 15.24
N LEU A 55 -18.01 -2.73 16.03
CA LEU A 55 -17.98 -1.29 16.24
C LEU A 55 -16.72 -0.85 17.01
N VAL A 56 -16.27 -1.65 17.97
CA VAL A 56 -15.03 -1.39 18.71
C VAL A 56 -13.81 -1.48 17.78
N ILE A 57 -13.75 -2.50 16.92
CA ILE A 57 -12.65 -2.67 15.94
C ILE A 57 -12.61 -1.50 14.96
N MET A 58 -13.75 -1.05 14.41
CA MET A 58 -13.77 0.09 13.49
C MET A 58 -13.31 1.38 14.15
N ARG A 59 -13.74 1.66 15.40
CA ARG A 59 -13.28 2.85 16.12
C ARG A 59 -11.78 2.79 16.41
N GLU A 60 -11.27 1.63 16.78
CA GLU A 60 -9.84 1.42 17.03
C GLU A 60 -9.01 1.67 15.76
N LEU A 61 -9.45 1.14 14.60
CA LEU A 61 -8.79 1.37 13.32
C LEU A 61 -8.77 2.86 12.93
N ILE A 62 -9.89 3.58 13.11
CA ILE A 62 -9.94 5.02 12.82
C ILE A 62 -8.96 5.80 13.71
N GLN A 63 -8.86 5.45 14.99
CA GLN A 63 -7.91 6.08 15.91
C GLN A 63 -6.46 5.79 15.51
N ILE A 64 -6.15 4.54 15.12
CA ILE A 64 -4.83 4.15 14.64
C ILE A 64 -4.47 4.91 13.35
N CYS A 65 -5.39 5.00 12.38
CA CYS A 65 -5.16 5.73 11.13
C CYS A 65 -4.92 7.22 11.40
N ARG A 66 -5.73 7.83 12.27
CA ARG A 66 -5.56 9.24 12.68
C ARG A 66 -4.22 9.47 13.38
N GLY A 67 -3.88 8.64 14.36
CA GLY A 67 -2.61 8.76 15.08
C GLY A 67 -1.41 8.52 14.17
N GLY A 68 -1.51 7.57 13.24
CA GLY A 68 -0.51 7.35 12.20
C GLY A 68 -0.32 8.57 11.30
N LEU A 69 -1.41 9.20 10.87
CA LEU A 69 -1.39 10.41 10.04
C LEU A 69 -0.77 11.60 10.78
N LEU A 70 -1.02 11.73 12.09
CA LEU A 70 -0.44 12.76 12.95
C LEU A 70 0.95 12.41 13.49
N LEU A 71 1.51 11.26 13.09
CA LEU A 71 2.79 10.74 13.57
C LEU A 71 2.83 10.62 15.12
N GLU A 72 1.74 10.21 15.76
CA GLU A 72 1.70 9.91 17.20
C GLU A 72 2.43 8.59 17.46
N ASP A 73 3.47 8.59 18.29
CA ASP A 73 4.26 7.39 18.61
C ASP A 73 3.38 6.26 19.16
N ASP A 74 2.41 6.60 20.01
CA ASP A 74 1.48 5.67 20.63
C ASP A 74 0.70 4.83 19.61
N ALA A 75 0.35 5.42 18.45
CA ALA A 75 -0.37 4.69 17.41
C ALA A 75 0.49 3.57 16.80
N PHE A 76 1.77 3.85 16.55
CA PHE A 76 2.71 2.86 16.02
C PHE A 76 3.06 1.80 17.06
N TYR A 77 3.28 2.17 18.32
CA TYR A 77 3.56 1.21 19.39
C TYR A 77 2.35 0.32 19.68
N ARG A 78 1.14 0.88 19.69
CA ARG A 78 -0.10 0.10 19.86
C ARG A 78 -0.31 -0.89 18.73
N LEU A 79 -0.06 -0.47 17.48
CA LEU A 79 -0.15 -1.35 16.33
C LEU A 79 0.93 -2.45 16.40
N LYS A 80 2.20 -2.08 16.67
CA LYS A 80 3.32 -3.02 16.85
C LYS A 80 3.06 -4.07 17.92
N GLY A 81 2.45 -3.68 19.04
CA GLY A 81 2.17 -4.54 20.19
C GLY A 81 0.93 -5.43 20.04
N SER A 82 0.13 -5.25 18.98
CA SER A 82 -1.07 -6.05 18.77
C SER A 82 -0.73 -7.48 18.30
N ALA A 83 -1.44 -8.49 18.82
CA ALA A 83 -1.23 -9.89 18.44
C ALA A 83 -1.43 -10.13 16.94
N ASP A 84 -2.35 -9.40 16.33
CA ASP A 84 -2.72 -9.48 14.92
C ASP A 84 -2.17 -8.29 14.09
N VAL A 85 -0.99 -7.77 14.46
CA VAL A 85 -0.39 -6.58 13.83
C VAL A 85 -0.35 -6.65 12.30
N PHE A 86 -0.01 -7.81 11.75
CA PHE A 86 0.02 -8.02 10.30
C PHE A 86 -1.37 -7.95 9.67
N VAL A 87 -2.36 -8.64 10.25
CA VAL A 87 -3.74 -8.68 9.73
C VAL A 87 -4.37 -7.30 9.80
N ARG A 88 -4.15 -6.56 10.90
CA ARG A 88 -4.61 -5.18 11.05
C ARG A 88 -3.99 -4.26 9.99
N GLY A 89 -2.69 -4.38 9.76
CA GLY A 89 -2.03 -3.59 8.71
C GLY A 89 -2.48 -3.94 7.29
N LEU A 90 -2.63 -5.23 6.99
CA LEU A 90 -3.17 -5.70 5.72
C LEU A 90 -4.59 -5.18 5.48
N LEU A 91 -5.44 -5.21 6.51
CA LEU A 91 -6.80 -4.68 6.46
C LEU A 91 -6.81 -3.18 6.14
N ILE A 92 -5.90 -2.40 6.74
CA ILE A 92 -5.77 -0.96 6.44
C ILE A 92 -5.44 -0.74 4.96
N ILE A 93 -4.44 -1.45 4.43
CA ILE A 93 -4.06 -1.35 3.01
C ILE A 93 -5.24 -1.74 2.11
N VAL A 94 -5.89 -2.88 2.37
CA VAL A 94 -7.03 -3.35 1.58
C VAL A 94 -8.15 -2.32 1.57
N VAL A 95 -8.54 -1.80 2.75
CA VAL A 95 -9.64 -0.83 2.84
C VAL A 95 -9.29 0.45 2.11
N VAL A 96 -8.10 1.02 2.34
CA VAL A 96 -7.70 2.28 1.71
C VAL A 96 -7.58 2.12 0.19
N SER A 97 -6.89 1.06 -0.27
CA SER A 97 -6.73 0.79 -1.70
C SER A 97 -8.05 0.47 -2.38
N LEU A 98 -9.00 -0.21 -1.73
CA LEU A 98 -10.35 -0.41 -2.26
C LEU A 98 -11.09 0.93 -2.44
N ILE A 99 -11.02 1.83 -1.46
CA ILE A 99 -11.67 3.15 -1.54
C ILE A 99 -11.07 3.97 -2.69
N VAL A 100 -9.74 4.01 -2.80
CA VAL A 100 -9.03 4.71 -3.88
C VAL A 100 -9.31 4.07 -5.24
N GLY A 101 -9.25 2.74 -5.32
CA GLY A 101 -9.54 1.95 -6.51
C GLY A 101 -10.97 2.17 -7.02
N LEU A 102 -11.95 2.35 -6.11
CA LEU A 102 -13.33 2.62 -6.50
C LEU A 102 -13.46 3.96 -7.21
N VAL A 103 -12.84 5.01 -6.65
CA VAL A 103 -12.89 6.36 -7.22
C VAL A 103 -12.13 6.41 -8.55
N THR A 104 -10.94 5.82 -8.63
CA THR A 104 -10.16 5.79 -9.87
C THR A 104 -10.85 4.99 -10.97
N SER A 105 -11.47 3.86 -10.62
CA SER A 105 -12.28 3.07 -11.56
C SER A 105 -13.51 3.84 -12.05
N ALA A 106 -14.24 4.51 -11.15
CA ALA A 106 -15.39 5.34 -11.53
C ALA A 106 -14.99 6.48 -12.48
N ILE A 107 -13.87 7.17 -12.22
CA ILE A 107 -13.34 8.22 -13.10
C ILE A 107 -12.95 7.62 -14.46
N GLY A 108 -12.27 6.47 -14.46
CA GLY A 108 -11.88 5.76 -15.67
C GLY A 108 -13.09 5.41 -16.53
N PHE A 109 -14.13 4.83 -15.93
CA PHE A 109 -15.37 4.48 -16.59
C PHE A 109 -16.08 5.70 -17.17
N VAL A 110 -16.19 6.80 -16.41
CA VAL A 110 -16.80 8.04 -16.92
C VAL A 110 -16.01 8.57 -18.11
N ARG A 111 -14.67 8.59 -18.04
CA ARG A 111 -13.81 9.04 -19.14
C ARG A 111 -13.89 8.15 -20.36
N GLU A 112 -14.16 6.86 -20.18
CA GLU A 112 -14.32 5.92 -21.28
C GLU A 112 -15.67 6.08 -21.97
N VAL A 113 -16.74 6.30 -21.20
CA VAL A 113 -18.09 6.52 -21.74
C VAL A 113 -18.24 7.91 -22.38
N THR A 114 -17.58 8.93 -21.82
CA THR A 114 -17.66 10.32 -22.30
C THR A 114 -16.47 10.73 -23.16
N GLY A 115 -15.50 9.82 -23.34
CA GLY A 115 -14.24 10.08 -24.01
C GLY A 115 -14.41 10.29 -25.51
N PRO A 116 -13.44 10.97 -26.15
CA PRO A 116 -13.40 11.05 -27.60
C PRO A 116 -13.17 9.66 -28.21
N PRO A 117 -13.55 9.45 -29.48
CA PRO A 117 -13.30 8.18 -30.19
C PRO A 117 -11.82 7.77 -30.12
N PRO A 118 -11.52 6.45 -30.15
CA PRO A 118 -10.15 5.93 -30.00
C PRO A 118 -9.14 6.57 -30.96
N GLU A 119 -9.56 6.91 -32.19
CA GLU A 119 -8.71 7.53 -33.20
C GLU A 119 -8.22 8.91 -32.75
N VAL A 120 -9.12 9.70 -32.16
CA VAL A 120 -8.83 11.03 -31.63
C VAL A 120 -7.95 10.92 -30.38
N ALA A 121 -8.20 9.91 -29.53
CA ALA A 121 -7.37 9.65 -28.36
C ALA A 121 -5.93 9.29 -28.75
N ILE A 122 -5.74 8.42 -29.75
CA ILE A 122 -4.43 8.03 -30.26
C ILE A 122 -3.69 9.25 -30.83
N GLN A 123 -4.38 10.08 -31.63
CA GLN A 123 -3.79 11.32 -32.14
C GLN A 123 -3.37 12.27 -31.02
N GLY A 124 -4.20 12.41 -29.99
CA GLY A 124 -3.88 13.22 -28.80
C GLY A 124 -2.64 12.70 -28.06
N VAL A 125 -2.52 11.38 -27.88
CA VAL A 125 -1.33 10.77 -27.26
C VAL A 125 -0.08 11.01 -28.12
N LYS A 126 -0.16 10.83 -29.45
CA LYS A 126 0.97 11.12 -30.35
C LYS A 126 1.38 12.60 -30.27
N GLN A 127 0.41 13.50 -30.21
CA GLN A 127 0.68 14.94 -30.09
C GLN A 127 1.33 15.29 -28.75
N ASN A 128 0.85 14.73 -27.64
CA ASN A 128 1.43 14.93 -26.31
C ASN A 128 2.88 14.42 -26.23
N ILE A 129 3.17 13.28 -26.85
CA ILE A 129 4.55 12.73 -26.87
C ILE A 129 5.47 13.61 -27.73
N ARG A 130 5.02 14.03 -28.91
CA ARG A 130 5.78 14.98 -29.74
C ARG A 130 6.05 16.28 -29.01
N GLN A 131 5.05 16.81 -28.30
CA GLN A 131 5.20 18.02 -27.50
C GLN A 131 6.18 17.80 -26.33
N GLY A 132 6.14 16.64 -25.66
CA GLY A 132 7.08 16.27 -24.61
C GLY A 132 8.52 16.17 -25.11
N LEU A 133 8.74 15.59 -26.30
CA LEU A 133 10.06 15.53 -26.94
C LEU A 133 10.58 16.92 -27.31
N GLN A 134 9.73 17.78 -27.90
CA GLN A 134 10.08 19.17 -28.20
C GLN A 134 10.43 19.96 -26.92
N MET A 135 9.69 19.71 -25.83
CA MET A 135 9.98 20.32 -24.53
C MET A 135 11.33 19.83 -23.99
N ALA A 136 11.65 18.53 -24.07
CA ALA A 136 12.95 18.00 -23.66
C ALA A 136 14.12 18.62 -24.46
N GLU A 137 13.97 18.79 -25.78
CA GLU A 137 14.94 19.50 -26.63
C GLU A 137 15.17 20.94 -26.14
N SER A 138 14.09 21.65 -25.75
CA SER A 138 14.19 23.02 -25.21
C SER A 138 14.94 23.13 -23.89
N PHE A 139 15.00 22.06 -23.09
CA PHE A 139 15.78 21.99 -21.84
C PHE A 139 17.24 21.58 -22.06
N GLY A 140 17.71 21.56 -23.30
CA GLY A 140 19.10 21.28 -23.63
C GLY A 140 19.46 19.80 -23.62
N ALA A 141 18.47 18.92 -23.75
CA ALA A 141 18.66 17.50 -24.04
C ALA A 141 18.36 17.24 -25.53
N PRO A 142 19.29 17.59 -26.46
CA PRO A 142 19.07 17.34 -27.88
C PRO A 142 18.99 15.83 -28.12
N ILE A 143 17.87 15.40 -28.71
CA ILE A 143 17.67 14.01 -29.10
C ILE A 143 18.20 13.87 -30.52
N ASP A 144 19.09 12.88 -30.72
CA ASP A 144 19.60 12.55 -32.05
C ASP A 144 18.42 12.27 -33.02
N PRO A 145 18.41 12.85 -34.24
CA PRO A 145 17.40 12.55 -35.24
C PRO A 145 17.14 11.05 -35.45
N GLU A 146 18.18 10.21 -35.36
CA GLU A 146 18.05 8.76 -35.51
C GLU A 146 17.26 8.14 -34.34
N VAL A 147 17.53 8.59 -33.11
CA VAL A 147 16.80 8.14 -31.91
C VAL A 147 15.35 8.59 -31.97
N ARG A 148 15.09 9.78 -32.49
CA ARG A 148 13.74 10.30 -32.68
C ARG A 148 12.93 9.44 -33.67
N GLU A 149 13.52 9.09 -34.81
CA GLU A 149 12.89 8.20 -35.78
C GLU A 149 12.64 6.81 -35.19
N ALA A 150 13.58 6.27 -34.41
CA ALA A 150 13.42 5.00 -33.71
C ALA A 150 12.26 5.02 -32.70
N ILE A 151 12.09 6.13 -31.95
CA ILE A 151 10.97 6.32 -31.02
C ILE A 151 9.64 6.38 -31.79
N GLU A 152 9.56 7.18 -32.85
CA GLU A 152 8.34 7.32 -33.67
C GLU A 152 7.94 5.98 -34.30
N THR A 153 8.91 5.24 -34.85
CA THR A 153 8.70 3.93 -35.45
C THR A 153 8.24 2.90 -34.41
N SER A 154 8.87 2.89 -33.23
CA SER A 154 8.51 1.99 -32.14
C SER A 154 7.11 2.28 -31.59
N MET A 155 6.75 3.56 -31.51
CA MET A 155 5.40 3.97 -31.12
C MET A 155 4.35 3.52 -32.14
N ASP A 156 4.59 3.75 -33.43
CA ASP A 156 3.65 3.35 -34.48
C ASP A 156 3.48 1.83 -34.53
N ALA A 157 4.55 1.07 -34.32
CA ALA A 157 4.48 -0.37 -34.15
C ALA A 157 3.64 -0.77 -32.92
N GLY A 158 3.85 -0.10 -31.78
CA GLY A 158 3.07 -0.32 -30.56
C GLY A 158 1.57 -0.08 -30.74
N PHE A 159 1.19 1.04 -31.38
CA PHE A 159 -0.22 1.33 -31.67
C PHE A 159 -0.84 0.32 -32.64
N ARG A 160 -0.10 -0.13 -33.65
CA ARG A 160 -0.57 -1.17 -34.58
C ARG A 160 -0.78 -2.52 -33.88
N ILE A 161 0.11 -2.90 -32.96
CA ILE A 161 -0.06 -4.10 -32.14
C ILE A 161 -1.30 -3.94 -31.26
N GLY A 162 -1.46 -2.80 -30.60
CA GLY A 162 -2.64 -2.51 -29.77
C GLY A 162 -3.96 -2.60 -30.55
N ALA A 163 -4.00 -2.03 -31.75
CA ALA A 163 -5.17 -2.12 -32.63
C ALA A 163 -5.50 -3.57 -33.03
N ARG A 164 -4.49 -4.36 -33.41
CA ARG A 164 -4.69 -5.79 -33.73
C ARG A 164 -5.16 -6.60 -32.53
N VAL A 165 -4.66 -6.30 -31.33
CA VAL A 165 -5.13 -6.97 -30.11
C VAL A 165 -6.59 -6.62 -29.84
N ALA A 166 -6.98 -5.35 -30.03
CA ALA A 166 -8.38 -4.94 -29.89
C ALA A 166 -9.29 -5.66 -30.90
N GLU A 167 -8.88 -5.75 -32.17
CA GLU A 167 -9.61 -6.51 -33.21
C GLU A 167 -9.78 -7.98 -32.83
N VAL A 168 -8.71 -8.65 -32.37
CA VAL A 168 -8.76 -10.07 -31.96
C VAL A 168 -9.65 -10.27 -30.73
N VAL A 169 -9.62 -9.35 -29.77
CA VAL A 169 -10.48 -9.40 -28.58
C VAL A 169 -11.95 -9.19 -28.96
N GLU A 170 -12.25 -8.28 -29.87
CA GLU A 170 -13.60 -8.05 -30.38
C GLU A 170 -14.12 -9.28 -31.13
N GLU A 171 -13.27 -9.96 -31.90
CA GLU A 171 -13.61 -11.19 -32.61
C GLU A 171 -13.86 -12.38 -31.66
N THR A 172 -13.05 -12.51 -30.60
CA THR A 172 -13.15 -13.65 -29.66
C THR A 172 -14.18 -13.46 -28.55
N MET A 173 -14.52 -12.22 -28.21
CA MET A 173 -15.49 -11.89 -27.17
C MET A 173 -16.43 -10.79 -27.67
N PRO A 174 -17.50 -11.14 -28.41
CA PRO A 174 -18.51 -10.19 -28.87
C PRO A 174 -19.42 -9.78 -27.71
N LEU A 175 -18.84 -9.14 -26.69
CA LEU A 175 -19.55 -8.47 -25.63
C LEU A 175 -19.86 -7.05 -26.10
N PRO A 176 -21.12 -6.58 -25.96
CA PRO A 176 -21.44 -5.18 -26.18
C PRO A 176 -20.47 -4.29 -25.39
N ALA A 177 -19.93 -3.26 -26.03
CA ALA A 177 -18.93 -2.36 -25.44
C ALA A 177 -19.25 -1.89 -24.00
N PRO A 178 -20.50 -1.53 -23.64
CA PRO A 178 -20.82 -1.13 -22.26
C PRO A 178 -20.56 -2.24 -21.22
N ILE A 179 -20.75 -3.50 -21.61
CA ILE A 179 -20.53 -4.65 -20.74
C ILE A 179 -19.04 -4.94 -20.61
N GLY A 180 -18.29 -4.86 -21.72
CA GLY A 180 -16.82 -4.97 -21.72
C GLY A 180 -16.18 -3.96 -20.78
N ASN A 181 -16.55 -2.69 -20.93
CA ASN A 181 -16.03 -1.58 -20.11
C ASN A 181 -16.38 -1.76 -18.62
N LEU A 182 -17.55 -2.31 -18.30
CA LEU A 182 -17.92 -2.62 -16.92
C LEU A 182 -17.03 -3.72 -16.33
N PHE A 183 -16.80 -4.82 -17.05
CA PHE A 183 -15.93 -5.89 -16.59
C PHE A 183 -14.48 -5.41 -16.44
N GLU A 184 -14.00 -4.56 -17.36
CA GLU A 184 -12.69 -3.94 -17.25
C GLU A 184 -12.60 -3.02 -16.03
N ALA A 185 -13.61 -2.17 -15.79
CA ALA A 185 -13.67 -1.29 -14.63
C ALA A 185 -13.68 -2.08 -13.30
N VAL A 186 -14.45 -3.17 -13.23
CA VAL A 186 -14.48 -4.09 -12.09
C VAL A 186 -13.13 -4.81 -11.95
N GLY A 187 -12.54 -5.27 -13.05
CA GLY A 187 -11.23 -5.92 -13.06
C GLY A 187 -10.13 -5.00 -12.52
N LYS A 188 -10.09 -3.74 -12.98
CA LYS A 188 -9.17 -2.70 -12.48
C LYS A 188 -9.41 -2.43 -11.00
N PHE A 189 -10.68 -2.27 -10.59
CA PHE A 189 -11.07 -2.03 -9.21
C PHE A 189 -10.60 -3.15 -8.27
N VAL A 190 -10.87 -4.41 -8.62
CA VAL A 190 -10.49 -5.58 -7.82
C VAL A 190 -8.98 -5.80 -7.82
N SER A 191 -8.28 -5.50 -8.92
CA SER A 191 -6.83 -5.68 -9.03
C SER A 191 -6.02 -4.62 -8.25
N TYR A 192 -6.60 -3.44 -8.03
CA TYR A 192 -5.93 -2.32 -7.37
C TYR A 192 -5.34 -2.66 -5.98
N PRO A 193 -6.07 -3.27 -5.02
CA PRO A 193 -5.51 -3.70 -3.75
C PRO A 193 -4.36 -4.70 -3.89
N PHE A 194 -4.41 -5.61 -4.86
CA PHE A 194 -3.35 -6.61 -5.06
C PHE A 194 -2.04 -5.98 -5.54
N GLY A 195 -2.12 -4.97 -6.42
CA GLY A 195 -0.95 -4.18 -6.82
C GLY A 195 -0.31 -3.50 -5.61
N TRP A 196 -1.13 -2.83 -4.80
CA TRP A 196 -0.67 -2.17 -3.57
C TRP A 196 -0.03 -3.13 -2.57
N ILE A 197 -0.67 -4.26 -2.28
CA ILE A 197 -0.16 -5.27 -1.35
C ILE A 197 1.15 -5.85 -1.86
N SER A 198 1.24 -6.18 -3.17
CA SER A 198 2.44 -6.75 -3.77
C SER A 198 3.63 -5.80 -3.64
N THR A 199 3.48 -4.54 -4.08
CA THR A 199 4.53 -3.53 -4.00
C THR A 199 4.94 -3.24 -2.55
N TRP A 200 3.97 -3.05 -1.66
CA TRP A 200 4.24 -2.77 -0.24
C TRP A 200 4.95 -3.94 0.44
N MET A 201 4.50 -5.18 0.22
CA MET A 201 5.08 -6.37 0.85
C MET A 201 6.50 -6.63 0.33
N PHE A 202 6.70 -6.53 -0.98
CA PHE A 202 8.01 -6.70 -1.60
C PHE A 202 9.01 -5.66 -1.08
N TYR A 203 8.63 -4.38 -1.11
CA TYR A 203 9.48 -3.30 -0.62
C TYR A 203 9.71 -3.39 0.90
N GLY A 204 8.67 -3.70 1.68
CA GLY A 204 8.77 -3.94 3.13
C GLY A 204 9.76 -5.04 3.50
N LEU A 205 9.79 -6.13 2.73
CA LEU A 205 10.79 -7.20 2.92
C LEU A 205 12.19 -6.71 2.61
N LEU A 206 12.41 -5.97 1.51
CA LEU A 206 13.71 -5.41 1.19
C LEU A 206 14.22 -4.49 2.30
N VAL A 207 13.40 -3.55 2.76
CA VAL A 207 13.76 -2.65 3.86
C VAL A 207 14.02 -3.43 5.15
N LEU A 208 13.26 -4.49 5.43
CA LEU A 208 13.50 -5.34 6.59
C LEU A 208 14.86 -6.04 6.53
N VAL A 209 15.29 -6.52 5.36
CA VAL A 209 16.62 -7.13 5.20
C VAL A 209 17.71 -6.13 5.57
N PHE A 210 17.65 -4.90 5.04
CA PHE A 210 18.62 -3.87 5.39
C PHE A 210 18.52 -3.42 6.85
N ALA A 211 17.30 -3.33 7.40
CA ALA A 211 17.11 -3.06 8.82
C ALA A 211 17.74 -4.16 9.69
N LYS A 212 17.59 -5.45 9.31
CA LYS A 212 18.23 -6.59 9.98
C LYS A 212 19.75 -6.51 9.93
N LEU A 213 20.32 -6.15 8.78
CA LEU A 213 21.77 -5.93 8.63
C LEU A 213 22.30 -4.80 9.53
N MET A 214 21.45 -3.82 9.87
CA MET A 214 21.80 -2.73 10.79
C MET A 214 21.46 -3.02 12.27
N GLY A 215 21.10 -4.26 12.61
CA GLY A 215 20.81 -4.70 13.98
C GLY A 215 19.34 -4.59 14.39
N GLY A 216 18.40 -4.50 13.44
CA GLY A 216 16.98 -4.33 13.68
C GLY A 216 16.31 -5.56 14.31
N ARG A 217 15.43 -5.32 15.30
CA ARG A 217 14.79 -6.38 16.08
C ARG A 217 13.39 -6.76 15.61
N ALA A 218 12.82 -6.06 14.64
CA ALA A 218 11.44 -6.29 14.19
C ALA A 218 11.25 -7.71 13.66
N THR A 219 10.08 -8.30 13.90
CA THR A 219 9.59 -9.45 13.13
C THR A 219 9.02 -8.97 11.79
N ILE A 220 8.86 -9.89 10.82
CA ILE A 220 8.22 -9.59 9.53
C ILE A 220 6.82 -9.00 9.75
N GLN A 221 6.05 -9.59 10.67
CA GLN A 221 4.69 -9.14 11.00
C GLN A 221 4.66 -7.73 11.58
N GLN A 222 5.59 -7.41 12.50
CA GLN A 222 5.70 -6.07 13.08
C GLN A 222 6.11 -5.02 12.05
N MET A 223 7.10 -5.33 11.20
CA MET A 223 7.57 -4.42 10.16
C MET A 223 6.48 -4.12 9.14
N LEU A 224 5.86 -5.16 8.58
CA LEU A 224 4.77 -5.00 7.63
C LEU A 224 3.59 -4.28 8.31
N GLY A 225 3.11 -4.79 9.44
CA GLY A 225 1.94 -4.18 10.10
C GLY A 225 2.12 -2.70 10.47
N THR A 226 3.28 -2.29 10.98
CA THR A 226 3.52 -0.86 11.30
C THR A 226 3.69 0.02 10.07
N THR A 227 4.36 -0.47 9.02
CA THR A 227 4.56 0.31 7.77
C THR A 227 3.30 0.39 6.92
N SER A 228 2.28 -0.44 7.17
CA SER A 228 0.99 -0.39 6.46
C SER A 228 0.26 0.95 6.57
N LEU A 229 0.56 1.75 7.61
CA LEU A 229 0.02 3.10 7.78
C LEU A 229 0.42 4.04 6.65
N VAL A 230 1.43 3.69 5.85
CA VAL A 230 1.78 4.39 4.60
C VAL A 230 0.61 4.50 3.64
N ALA A 231 -0.40 3.62 3.70
CA ALA A 231 -1.57 3.71 2.85
C ALA A 231 -2.48 4.89 3.21
N VAL A 232 -2.54 5.31 4.48
CA VAL A 232 -3.52 6.31 4.97
C VAL A 232 -3.46 7.65 4.23
N PRO A 233 -2.28 8.27 3.97
CA PRO A 233 -2.19 9.53 3.25
C PRO A 233 -2.68 9.44 1.79
N HIS A 234 -2.67 8.25 1.19
CA HIS A 234 -3.20 8.03 -0.16
C HIS A 234 -4.72 8.14 -0.26
N LEU A 235 -5.44 8.32 0.86
CA LEU A 235 -6.82 8.80 0.81
C LEU A 235 -6.94 10.19 0.17
N LEU A 236 -5.86 10.98 0.10
CA LEU A 236 -5.84 12.23 -0.64
C LEU A 236 -5.91 12.01 -2.16
N ASP A 237 -5.52 10.83 -2.66
CA ASP A 237 -5.62 10.48 -4.09
C ASP A 237 -7.08 10.40 -4.56
N LEU A 238 -8.05 10.35 -3.64
CA LEU A 238 -9.48 10.47 -3.95
C LEU A 238 -9.82 11.80 -4.63
N PHE A 239 -9.02 12.84 -4.41
CA PHE A 239 -9.18 14.15 -5.03
C PHE A 239 -8.39 14.30 -6.34
N ALA A 240 -7.82 13.21 -6.87
CA ALA A 240 -7.02 13.22 -8.10
C ALA A 240 -7.81 13.64 -9.36
N PHE A 241 -9.14 13.66 -9.30
CA PHE A 241 -9.98 14.10 -10.43
C PHE A 241 -9.87 15.61 -10.72
N ILE A 242 -9.41 16.41 -9.76
CA ILE A 242 -9.28 17.86 -9.91
C ILE A 242 -7.98 18.15 -10.67
N PRO A 243 -8.01 18.78 -11.86
CA PRO A 243 -6.81 19.14 -12.61
C PRO A 243 -5.87 20.01 -11.77
N CYS A 244 -4.56 19.82 -11.89
CA CYS A 244 -3.48 20.47 -11.12
C CYS A 244 -3.45 20.15 -9.61
N LEU A 245 -4.60 20.16 -8.93
CA LEU A 245 -4.69 19.85 -7.51
C LEU A 245 -4.42 18.35 -7.26
N GLY A 246 -4.88 17.47 -8.14
CA GLY A 246 -4.66 16.03 -8.03
C GLY A 246 -3.18 15.64 -7.97
N SER A 247 -2.35 16.22 -8.84
CA SER A 247 -0.90 15.99 -8.83
C SER A 247 -0.22 16.54 -7.56
N LEU A 248 -0.67 17.71 -7.08
CA LEU A 248 -0.13 18.31 -5.86
C LEU A 248 -0.49 17.46 -4.63
N LEU A 249 -1.74 17.03 -4.52
CA LEU A 249 -2.21 16.18 -3.42
C LEU A 249 -1.54 14.80 -3.46
N GLY A 250 -1.35 14.22 -4.65
CA GLY A 250 -0.61 12.97 -4.81
C GLY A 250 0.85 13.10 -4.37
N LEU A 251 1.52 14.22 -4.67
CA LEU A 251 2.88 14.48 -4.20
C LEU A 251 2.93 14.62 -2.67
N VAL A 252 1.96 15.35 -2.08
CA VAL A 252 1.85 15.49 -0.62
C VAL A 252 1.59 14.13 0.03
N ALA A 253 0.67 13.33 -0.50
CA ALA A 253 0.38 11.98 -0.03
C ALA A 253 1.62 11.09 -0.06
N PHE A 254 2.38 11.14 -1.15
CA PHE A 254 3.62 10.40 -1.33
C PHE A 254 4.69 10.79 -0.30
N LEU A 255 4.98 12.08 -0.15
CA LEU A 255 5.98 12.57 0.80
C LEU A 255 5.58 12.26 2.25
N TRP A 256 4.30 12.43 2.58
CA TRP A 256 3.80 12.12 3.91
C TRP A 256 3.81 10.61 4.19
N GLY A 257 3.45 9.80 3.18
CA GLY A 257 3.57 8.35 3.22
C GLY A 257 5.02 7.93 3.50
N LEU A 258 6.01 8.54 2.85
CA LEU A 258 7.42 8.26 3.09
C LEU A 258 7.83 8.56 4.54
N VAL A 259 7.38 9.68 5.11
CA VAL A 259 7.64 10.03 6.52
C VAL A 259 7.02 8.99 7.48
N ILE A 260 5.76 8.60 7.24
CA ILE A 260 5.08 7.54 8.00
C ILE A 260 5.82 6.20 7.88
N TYR A 261 6.30 5.88 6.68
CA TYR A 261 7.02 4.63 6.41
C TYR A 261 8.36 4.58 7.18
N VAL A 262 9.13 5.67 7.18
CA VAL A 262 10.36 5.81 7.97
C VAL A 262 10.05 5.67 9.46
N LYS A 263 9.00 6.35 9.96
CA LYS A 263 8.60 6.27 11.36
C LYS A 263 8.16 4.86 11.76
N GLY A 264 7.34 4.20 10.94
CA GLY A 264 6.94 2.81 11.14
C GLY A 264 8.14 1.87 11.19
N THR A 265 9.11 2.06 10.28
CA THR A 265 10.37 1.31 10.26
C THR A 265 11.18 1.52 11.55
N ALA A 266 11.27 2.77 12.03
CA ALA A 266 11.96 3.12 13.27
C ALA A 266 11.33 2.43 14.49
N VAL A 267 10.00 2.51 14.63
CA VAL A 267 9.26 1.91 15.75
C VAL A 267 9.32 0.38 15.69
N ALA A 268 9.15 -0.22 14.50
CA ALA A 268 9.24 -1.65 14.32
C ALA A 268 10.59 -2.20 14.79
N ASN A 269 11.68 -1.58 14.35
CA ASN A 269 13.05 -2.08 14.56
C ASN A 269 13.73 -1.53 15.81
N GLU A 270 13.09 -0.63 16.56
CA GLU A 270 13.66 0.05 17.72
C GLU A 270 14.90 0.87 17.37
N PHE A 271 14.81 1.58 16.26
CA PHE A 271 15.87 2.44 15.74
C PHE A 271 15.62 3.91 16.05
N GLY A 272 16.71 4.68 16.13
CA GLY A 272 16.64 6.13 15.94
C GLY A 272 16.27 6.47 14.49
N LEU A 273 15.62 7.61 14.28
CA LEU A 273 15.12 8.05 12.97
C LEU A 273 16.20 8.04 11.87
N GLY A 274 17.44 8.44 12.17
CA GLY A 274 18.53 8.46 11.18
C GLY A 274 18.86 7.07 10.61
N LYS A 275 18.89 6.03 11.47
CA LYS A 275 19.07 4.64 11.02
C LYS A 275 17.87 4.15 10.23
N ALA A 276 16.66 4.56 10.59
CA ALA A 276 15.45 4.19 9.87
C ALA A 276 15.40 4.81 8.47
N VAL A 277 15.75 6.10 8.33
CA VAL A 277 15.89 6.77 7.02
C VAL A 277 16.89 6.02 6.14
N LEU A 278 18.06 5.69 6.70
CA LEU A 278 19.07 4.92 5.97
C LEU A 278 18.53 3.55 5.55
N ALA A 279 17.81 2.83 6.41
CA ALA A 279 17.22 1.52 6.10
C ALA A 279 16.26 1.59 4.90
N VAL A 280 15.43 2.64 4.85
CA VAL A 280 14.42 2.86 3.82
C VAL A 280 15.07 3.26 2.48
N LEU A 281 16.08 4.13 2.52
CA LEU A 281 16.74 4.62 1.31
C LEU A 281 17.73 3.62 0.70
N LEU A 282 18.33 2.73 1.50
CA LEU A 282 19.37 1.80 1.03
C LEU A 282 18.94 0.88 -0.14
N PRO A 283 17.75 0.23 -0.13
CA PRO A 283 17.29 -0.53 -1.29
C PRO A 283 17.21 0.32 -2.56
N ILE A 284 16.74 1.57 -2.46
CA ILE A 284 16.57 2.47 -3.61
C ILE A 284 17.95 2.84 -4.17
N ILE A 285 18.90 3.19 -3.30
CA ILE A 285 20.28 3.53 -3.70
C ILE A 285 20.92 2.33 -4.40
N ILE A 286 20.77 1.12 -3.89
CA ILE A 286 21.35 -0.09 -4.49
C ILE A 286 20.74 -0.38 -5.86
N VAL A 287 19.41 -0.35 -5.98
CA VAL A 287 18.73 -0.56 -7.27
C VAL A 287 19.15 0.50 -8.28
N PHE A 288 19.22 1.76 -7.87
CA PHE A 288 19.68 2.86 -8.71
C PHE A 288 21.12 2.63 -9.23
N LEU A 289 22.05 2.25 -8.35
CA LEU A 289 23.42 1.94 -8.74
C LEU A 289 23.51 0.75 -9.69
N LEU A 290 22.70 -0.30 -9.48
CA LEU A 290 22.64 -1.47 -10.37
C LEU A 290 22.11 -1.11 -11.76
N VAL A 291 21.06 -0.29 -11.84
CA VAL A 291 20.51 0.19 -13.12
C VAL A 291 21.53 1.06 -13.86
N MET A 292 22.19 2.00 -13.17
CA MET A 292 23.25 2.82 -13.75
C MET A 292 24.42 1.98 -14.27
N ALA A 293 24.83 0.96 -13.52
CA ALA A 293 25.87 0.02 -13.96
C ALA A 293 25.45 -0.78 -15.20
N LEU A 294 24.19 -1.24 -15.25
CA LEU A 294 23.66 -1.96 -16.41
C LEU A 294 23.61 -1.07 -17.66
N ILE A 295 23.14 0.17 -17.52
CA ILE A 295 23.13 1.15 -18.62
C ILE A 295 24.56 1.38 -19.14
N LEU A 296 25.52 1.56 -18.24
CA LEU A 296 26.93 1.73 -18.62
C LEU A 296 27.46 0.51 -19.40
N ILE A 297 27.15 -0.71 -18.95
CA ILE A 297 27.55 -1.95 -19.65
C ILE A 297 26.94 -2.00 -21.05
N VAL A 298 25.66 -1.67 -21.20
CA VAL A 298 24.98 -1.64 -22.51
C VAL A 298 25.62 -0.60 -23.42
N VAL A 299 25.90 0.61 -22.92
CA VAL A 299 26.56 1.67 -23.68
C VAL A 299 27.96 1.24 -24.13
N VAL A 300 28.75 0.62 -23.23
CA VAL A 300 30.07 0.10 -23.58
C VAL A 300 29.95 -0.99 -24.65
N MET A 301 29.03 -1.95 -24.50
CA MET A 301 28.83 -3.02 -25.49
C MET A 301 28.45 -2.47 -26.87
N VAL A 302 27.53 -1.50 -26.94
CA VAL A 302 27.10 -0.88 -28.21
C VAL A 302 28.26 -0.12 -28.87
N THR A 303 29.05 0.62 -28.08
CA THR A 303 30.17 1.42 -28.61
C THR A 303 31.38 0.58 -29.02
N THR A 304 31.65 -0.55 -28.36
CA THR A 304 32.77 -1.43 -28.72
C THR A 304 32.41 -2.48 -29.76
N GLY A 305 31.15 -2.93 -29.81
CA GLY A 305 30.67 -3.94 -30.76
C GLY A 305 30.33 -3.43 -32.16
N GLY A 306 30.27 -2.11 -32.35
CA GLY A 306 30.08 -1.47 -33.65
C GLY A 306 31.38 -1.23 -34.45
N ARG A 307 32.52 -1.77 -34.00
CA ARG A 307 33.80 -1.77 -34.71
C ARG A 307 34.13 -3.17 -35.20
#